data_AF-A0A0G2F8N5-F1
#
_entry.id   AF-A0A0G2F8N5-F1
#
_cell.length_a   1.000
_cell.length_b   1.000
_cell.length_c   1.000
_cell.angle_alpha   90.00
_cell.angle_beta   90.00
_cell.angle_gamma   90.00
#
_symmetry.space_group_name_H-M   'P 1'
#
loop_
_entity.id
_entity.type
_entity.pdbx_description
1 polymer ?
#
loop_
_entity_poly.entity_id
_entity_poly.type
_entity_poly.pdbx_seq_one_letter_code
_entity_poly.pdbx_strand_id
1 'polypeptide(L)'
;MGPGQSQQQAYATLTPYIRRLVATGFDIPGILHGFFGDDWVAGVGPLHEAERRNYLFAAKSDNWLRVKANYDMDGEQMVPFLKPLQNVSEKEIVSAETSWSEWLAMQDWMLGPRAPVEVEEGEARVQEPGFRVKRERR
;
A
#
# COMPACT_ATOMS: atom_id res chain seq x y z
N MET A 1 -35.29 31.14 0.08
CA MET A 1 -35.13 29.69 0.28
C MET A 1 -33.78 29.29 -0.31
N GLY A 2 -32.72 29.31 0.50
CA GLY A 2 -31.43 28.76 0.08
C GLY A 2 -31.45 27.23 0.26
N PRO A 3 -30.75 26.44 -0.58
CA PRO A 3 -30.68 25.01 -0.37
C PRO A 3 -30.04 24.78 1.00
N GLY A 4 -30.75 24.08 1.87
CA GLY A 4 -30.21 23.63 3.15
C GLY A 4 -29.02 22.74 2.86
N GLN A 5 -27.82 23.23 3.16
CA GLN A 5 -26.64 22.37 3.22
C GLN A 5 -26.97 21.31 4.26
N SER A 6 -27.18 20.08 3.80
CA SER A 6 -27.17 18.91 4.67
C SER A 6 -25.81 18.92 5.38
N GLN A 7 -25.80 19.30 6.65
CA GLN A 7 -24.66 19.04 7.52
C GLN A 7 -24.48 17.53 7.54
N GLN A 8 -23.60 17.03 6.67
CA GLN A 8 -23.13 15.66 6.74
C GLN A 8 -22.53 15.54 8.15
N GLN A 9 -23.16 14.77 9.03
CA GLN A 9 -22.54 14.42 10.30
C GLN A 9 -21.22 13.73 9.98
N ALA A 10 -20.11 14.44 10.17
CA ALA A 10 -18.79 13.91 9.97
C ALA A 10 -18.53 12.92 11.11
N TYR A 11 -18.88 11.65 10.88
CA TYR A 11 -18.38 10.58 11.74
C TYR A 11 -16.86 10.58 11.58
N ALA A 12 -16.15 11.03 12.62
CA ALA A 12 -14.70 10.94 12.67
C ALA A 12 -14.35 9.46 12.80
N THR A 13 -14.00 8.82 11.69
CA THR A 13 -13.46 7.47 11.72
C THR A 13 -12.04 7.50 12.30
N LEU A 14 -11.61 6.38 12.88
CA LEU A 14 -10.30 6.28 13.51
C LEU A 14 -9.16 6.33 12.47
N THR A 15 -9.43 5.91 11.23
CA THR A 15 -8.44 5.82 10.15
C THR A 15 -7.82 7.18 9.80
N PRO A 16 -8.56 8.26 9.51
CA PRO A 16 -7.99 9.60 9.32
C PRO A 16 -7.14 10.10 10.49
N TYR A 17 -7.48 9.70 11.72
CA TYR A 17 -6.72 10.12 12.89
C TYR A 17 -5.37 9.39 12.97
N ILE A 18 -5.36 8.06 12.81
CA ILE A 18 -4.13 7.26 12.77
C ILE A 18 -3.23 7.67 11.58
N ARG A 19 -3.82 7.90 10.40
CA ARG A 19 -3.10 8.43 9.22
C ARG A 19 -2.33 9.70 9.54
N ARG A 20 -2.96 10.64 10.24
CA ARG A 20 -2.31 11.89 10.65
C ARG A 20 -1.18 11.65 11.64
N LEU A 21 -1.39 10.81 12.65
CA LEU A 21 -0.36 10.48 13.63
C LEU A 21 0.88 9.90 12.95
N VAL A 22 0.70 8.94 12.03
CA VAL A 22 1.80 8.31 11.29
C VAL A 22 2.49 9.33 10.36
N ALA A 23 1.73 10.04 9.52
CA ALA A 23 2.28 10.97 8.52
C ALA A 23 3.08 12.12 9.16
N THR A 24 2.67 12.57 10.35
CA THR A 24 3.33 13.65 11.10
C THR A 24 4.37 13.14 12.11
N GLY A 25 4.48 11.82 12.31
CA GLY A 25 5.41 11.16 13.22
C GLY A 25 5.07 11.33 14.71
N PHE A 26 3.78 11.50 15.04
CA PHE A 26 3.24 11.48 16.39
C PHE A 26 2.71 10.10 16.80
N ASP A 27 3.02 9.06 16.03
CA ASP A 27 2.62 7.67 16.29
C ASP A 27 3.60 6.93 17.23
N ILE A 28 4.25 7.66 18.14
CA ILE A 28 5.18 7.07 19.11
C ILE A 28 4.43 6.43 20.29
N PRO A 29 4.98 5.37 20.93
CA PRO A 29 4.26 4.62 21.96
C PRO A 29 3.71 5.47 23.11
N GLY A 30 4.45 6.48 23.57
CA GLY A 30 3.97 7.37 24.64
C GLY A 30 2.78 8.25 24.24
N ILE A 31 2.72 8.70 22.99
CA ILE A 31 1.58 9.48 22.48
C ILE A 31 0.37 8.57 22.24
N LEU A 32 0.59 7.39 21.66
CA LEU A 32 -0.47 6.41 21.43
C LEU A 32 -1.08 5.92 22.74
N HIS A 33 -0.24 5.65 23.75
CA HIS A 33 -0.68 5.35 25.11
C HIS A 33 -1.51 6.50 25.70
N GLY A 34 -1.05 7.74 25.58
CA GLY A 34 -1.79 8.90 26.08
C GLY A 34 -3.16 9.10 25.43
N PHE A 35 -3.32 8.76 24.15
CA PHE A 35 -4.61 8.90 23.44
C PHE A 35 -5.53 7.68 23.58
N PHE A 36 -4.98 6.46 23.63
CA PHE A 36 -5.73 5.22 23.49
C PHE A 36 -5.67 4.29 24.72
N GLY A 37 -4.87 4.62 25.73
CA GLY A 37 -4.74 3.86 26.98
C GLY A 37 -3.72 2.71 26.92
N ASP A 38 -3.69 1.92 27.99
CA ASP A 38 -2.69 0.84 28.20
C ASP A 38 -2.76 -0.24 27.10
N ASP A 39 -3.96 -0.63 26.70
CA ASP A 39 -4.20 -1.71 25.74
C ASP A 39 -4.28 -1.24 24.28
N TRP A 40 -3.71 -0.08 23.95
CA TRP A 40 -3.79 0.48 22.60
C TRP A 40 -3.24 -0.47 21.53
N VAL A 41 -2.24 -1.28 21.87
CA VAL A 41 -1.65 -2.28 20.97
C VAL A 41 -2.68 -3.31 20.54
N ALA A 42 -3.53 -3.79 21.46
CA ALA A 42 -4.58 -4.74 21.14
C ALA A 42 -5.78 -4.07 20.44
N GLY A 43 -6.05 -2.80 20.78
CA GLY A 43 -7.15 -2.03 20.19
C GLY A 43 -6.84 -1.49 18.80
N VAL A 44 -5.99 -0.46 18.73
CA VAL A 44 -5.69 0.30 17.50
C VAL A 44 -4.38 -0.11 16.82
N GLY A 45 -3.59 -0.97 17.47
CA GLY A 45 -2.31 -1.47 16.95
C GLY A 45 -2.38 -2.00 15.52
N PRO A 46 -3.36 -2.86 15.14
CA PRO A 46 -3.45 -3.35 13.77
C PRO A 46 -3.64 -2.24 12.72
N LEU A 47 -4.41 -1.19 13.05
CA LEU A 47 -4.60 -0.03 12.16
C LEU A 47 -3.33 0.83 12.08
N HIS A 48 -2.64 1.01 13.20
CA HIS A 48 -1.36 1.70 13.28
C HIS A 48 -0.29 1.01 12.44
N GLU A 49 -0.11 -0.31 12.62
CA GLU A 49 0.84 -1.10 11.85
C GLU A 49 0.54 -1.11 10.35
N ALA A 50 -0.74 -1.25 9.97
CA ALA A 50 -1.16 -1.20 8.58
C ALA A 50 -0.84 0.16 7.95
N GLU A 51 -1.11 1.25 8.68
CA GLU A 51 -0.86 2.59 8.18
C GLU A 51 0.63 2.92 8.05
N ARG A 52 1.47 2.44 8.98
CA ARG A 52 2.93 2.57 8.87
C ARG A 52 3.47 1.88 7.62
N ARG A 53 2.99 0.68 7.29
CA ARG A 53 3.32 -0.01 6.03
C ARG A 53 2.85 0.77 4.80
N ASN A 54 1.62 1.29 4.83
CA ASN A 54 1.09 2.11 3.73
C ASN A 54 1.94 3.35 3.49
N TYR A 55 2.42 3.99 4.57
CA TYR A 55 3.26 5.17 4.45
C TYR A 55 4.63 4.85 3.82
N LEU A 56 5.24 3.71 4.18
CA LEU A 56 6.45 3.21 3.53
C LEU A 56 6.20 2.94 2.04
N PHE A 57 5.07 2.35 1.67
CA PHE A 57 4.70 2.11 0.27
C PHE A 57 4.53 3.39 -0.52
N ALA A 58 3.80 4.36 0.04
CA ALA A 58 3.61 5.66 -0.59
C ALA A 58 4.97 6.34 -0.83
N ALA A 59 5.83 6.40 0.19
CA ALA A 59 7.16 6.99 0.11
C ALA A 59 8.11 6.26 -0.87
N LYS A 60 7.97 4.94 -1.04
CA LYS A 60 8.74 4.16 -2.01
C LYS A 60 8.26 4.33 -3.45
N SER A 61 6.94 4.49 -3.62
CA SER A 61 6.28 4.47 -4.92
C SER A 61 6.32 5.81 -5.67
N ASP A 62 6.50 6.92 -4.97
CA ASP A 62 6.29 8.25 -5.55
C ASP A 62 7.11 9.34 -4.85
N ASN A 63 7.07 10.55 -5.42
CA ASN A 63 7.74 11.72 -4.84
C ASN A 63 6.93 12.35 -3.69
N TRP A 64 7.61 13.17 -2.90
CA TRP A 64 7.06 13.82 -1.72
C TRP A 64 5.73 14.57 -1.96
N LEU A 65 5.57 15.28 -3.08
CA LEU A 65 4.36 16.07 -3.35
C LEU A 65 3.15 15.17 -3.60
N ARG A 66 3.34 14.06 -4.32
CA ARG A 66 2.27 13.08 -4.56
C ARG A 66 1.93 12.29 -3.30
N VAL A 67 2.93 11.93 -2.50
CA VAL A 67 2.69 11.32 -1.17
C VAL A 67 1.88 12.28 -0.30
N LYS A 68 2.25 13.57 -0.24
CA LYS A 68 1.53 14.58 0.54
C LYS A 68 0.07 14.68 0.11
N ALA A 69 -0.20 14.73 -1.19
CA ALA A 69 -1.55 14.75 -1.72
C ALA A 69 -2.38 13.51 -1.34
N ASN A 70 -1.78 12.32 -1.30
CA ASN A 70 -2.46 11.07 -0.87
C ASN A 70 -2.78 11.03 0.63
N TYR A 71 -2.15 11.91 1.42
CA TYR A 71 -2.38 12.03 2.87
C TYR A 71 -3.26 13.23 3.23
N ASP A 72 -3.54 14.12 2.28
CA ASP A 72 -4.60 15.10 2.40
C ASP A 72 -5.93 14.43 2.05
N MET A 73 -6.81 14.30 3.05
CA MET A 73 -8.07 13.57 2.95
C MET A 73 -9.23 14.54 2.67
N ASP A 74 -10.34 13.98 2.20
CA ASP A 74 -11.55 14.75 1.87
C ASP A 74 -12.12 15.52 3.07
N GLY A 75 -12.90 16.57 2.79
CA GLY A 75 -13.60 17.35 3.82
C GLY A 75 -12.67 18.21 4.67
N GLU A 76 -11.69 18.88 4.04
CA GLU A 76 -10.70 19.77 4.67
C GLU A 76 -9.75 19.07 5.66
N GLN A 77 -9.72 17.73 5.69
CA GLN A 77 -8.84 16.94 6.56
C GLN A 77 -7.42 16.83 5.97
N MET A 78 -6.62 17.90 6.10
CA MET A 78 -5.24 17.91 5.61
C MET A 78 -4.20 17.52 6.68
N VAL A 79 -3.06 16.98 6.23
CA VAL A 79 -1.85 16.88 7.07
C VAL A 79 -1.02 18.17 6.92
N PRO A 80 -0.55 18.80 8.00
CA PRO A 80 0.21 20.05 7.89
C PRO A 80 1.60 19.86 7.27
N PHE A 81 2.21 18.70 7.47
CA PHE A 81 3.51 18.32 6.93
C PHE A 81 3.65 16.79 6.92
N LEU A 82 4.64 16.29 6.18
CA LEU A 82 5.07 14.91 6.25
C LEU A 82 6.40 14.80 6.98
N LYS A 83 6.56 13.76 7.79
CA LYS A 83 7.81 13.41 8.45
C LYS A 83 8.24 12.01 8.04
N PRO A 84 9.52 11.74 7.73
CA PRO A 84 9.98 10.38 7.53
C PRO A 84 9.64 9.50 8.74
N LEU A 85 9.23 8.26 8.49
CA LEU A 85 8.80 7.36 9.56
C LEU A 85 9.93 7.14 10.57
N GLN A 86 9.62 7.27 11.86
CA GLN A 86 10.60 7.15 12.94
C GLN A 86 10.55 5.76 13.59
N ASN A 87 11.66 5.36 14.22
CA ASN A 87 11.79 4.10 14.96
C ASN A 87 11.35 2.86 14.14
N VAL A 88 11.61 2.87 12.83
CA VAL A 88 11.28 1.74 11.95
C VAL A 88 12.23 0.59 12.26
N SER A 89 11.68 -0.54 12.70
CA SER A 89 12.49 -1.72 12.98
C SER A 89 12.89 -2.44 11.69
N GLU A 90 14.00 -3.19 11.71
CA GLU A 90 14.39 -4.02 10.57
C GLU A 90 13.28 -5.03 10.19
N LYS A 91 12.63 -5.62 11.20
CA LYS A 91 11.49 -6.51 11.00
C LYS A 91 10.35 -5.82 10.23
N GLU A 92 10.07 -4.56 10.56
CA GLU A 92 9.04 -3.77 9.89
C GLU A 92 9.42 -3.48 8.44
N ILE A 93 10.68 -3.12 8.17
CA ILE A 93 11.20 -2.90 6.81
C ILE A 93 11.06 -4.18 5.99
N VAL A 94 11.55 -5.32 6.48
CA VAL A 94 11.50 -6.61 5.79
C VAL A 94 10.05 -7.04 5.52
N SER A 95 9.15 -6.84 6.49
CA SER A 95 7.73 -7.13 6.33
C SER A 95 7.10 -6.25 5.25
N ALA A 96 7.41 -4.94 5.24
CA ALA A 96 6.92 -4.02 4.22
C ALA A 96 7.46 -4.42 2.83
N GLU A 97 8.76 -4.66 2.70
CA GLU A 97 9.38 -5.08 1.44
C GLU A 97 8.77 -6.37 0.88
N THR A 98 8.51 -7.36 1.74
CA THR A 98 7.87 -8.62 1.33
C THR A 98 6.45 -8.38 0.81
N SER A 99 5.62 -7.64 1.54
CA SER A 99 4.26 -7.30 1.11
C SER A 99 4.25 -6.44 -0.17
N TRP A 100 5.23 -5.56 -0.35
CA TRP A 100 5.42 -4.79 -1.58
C TRP A 100 5.74 -5.70 -2.77
N SER A 101 6.68 -6.64 -2.59
CA SER A 101 7.05 -7.63 -3.62
C SER A 101 5.87 -8.53 -3.99
N GLU A 102 5.09 -9.01 -3.01
CA GLU A 102 3.89 -9.80 -3.25
C GLU A 102 2.84 -9.01 -4.05
N TRP A 103 2.65 -7.73 -3.74
CA TRP A 103 1.72 -6.88 -4.48
C TRP A 103 2.20 -6.60 -5.92
N LEU A 104 3.49 -6.38 -6.13
CA LEU A 104 4.05 -6.25 -7.49
C LEU A 104 3.95 -7.56 -8.27
N ALA A 105 4.25 -8.70 -7.63
CA ALA A 105 4.09 -10.02 -8.22
C ALA A 105 2.62 -10.31 -8.55
N MET A 106 1.71 -9.82 -7.70
CA MET A 106 0.29 -9.75 -8.06
C MET A 106 0.20 -8.90 -9.32
N GLN A 107 0.47 -7.61 -9.39
CA GLN A 107 0.34 -6.83 -10.65
C GLN A 107 0.93 -7.50 -11.91
N ASP A 108 2.06 -8.19 -11.79
CA ASP A 108 2.73 -8.92 -12.87
C ASP A 108 1.88 -10.02 -13.50
N TRP A 109 0.97 -10.64 -12.73
CA TRP A 109 0.02 -11.65 -13.22
C TRP A 109 -0.86 -11.17 -14.38
N MET A 110 -1.09 -9.85 -14.50
CA MET A 110 -1.94 -9.26 -15.54
C MET A 110 -1.22 -9.11 -16.88
N LEU A 111 0.10 -9.35 -16.92
CA LEU A 111 0.92 -9.16 -18.13
C LEU A 111 1.14 -10.45 -18.93
N GLY A 112 0.66 -11.60 -18.44
CA GLY A 112 0.88 -12.90 -19.06
C GLY A 112 2.35 -13.34 -19.03
N PRO A 113 2.70 -14.53 -19.57
CA PRO A 113 4.09 -14.96 -19.63
C PRO A 113 4.89 -13.93 -20.42
N ARG A 114 5.82 -13.22 -19.76
CA ARG A 114 6.89 -12.50 -20.46
C ARG A 114 7.86 -13.54 -21.03
N ALA A 115 7.39 -14.32 -22.00
CA ALA A 115 8.28 -15.11 -22.82
C ALA A 115 9.26 -14.13 -23.47
N PRO A 116 10.57 -14.34 -23.35
CA PRO A 116 11.52 -13.62 -24.19
C PRO A 116 11.03 -13.80 -25.64
N VAL A 117 10.76 -12.69 -26.33
CA VAL A 117 10.73 -12.76 -27.78
C VAL A 117 12.18 -13.03 -28.13
N GLU A 118 12.50 -14.28 -28.44
CA GLU A 118 13.77 -14.63 -29.07
C GLU A 118 13.83 -13.82 -30.36
N VAL A 119 14.47 -12.66 -30.29
CA VAL A 119 14.94 -11.95 -31.46
C VAL A 119 16.16 -12.71 -31.95
N GLU A 120 15.94 -13.90 -32.51
CA GLU A 120 16.87 -14.42 -33.49
C GLU A 120 16.77 -13.48 -34.71
N GLU A 121 17.88 -12.82 -35.02
CA GLU A 121 18.06 -12.13 -36.29
C GLU A 121 17.89 -13.15 -37.44
N GLY A 122 16.66 -13.29 -37.93
CA GLY A 122 16.36 -14.12 -39.10
C GLY A 122 15.04 -14.85 -39.00
N GLU A 123 14.03 -14.30 -39.68
CA GLU A 123 12.83 -14.99 -40.16
C GLU A 123 11.91 -15.62 -39.09
N ALA A 124 10.88 -14.86 -38.70
CA ALA A 124 9.78 -15.32 -37.87
C ALA A 124 9.10 -16.58 -38.46
N ARG A 125 9.36 -17.74 -37.85
CA ARG A 125 8.59 -18.96 -38.08
C ARG A 125 7.70 -19.23 -36.86
N VAL A 126 6.41 -18.99 -37.02
CA VAL A 126 5.38 -19.35 -36.03
C VAL A 126 5.41 -20.87 -35.84
N GLN A 127 5.87 -21.36 -34.69
CA GLN A 127 5.76 -22.76 -34.32
C GLN A 127 4.36 -23.01 -33.73
N GLU A 128 3.55 -23.78 -34.46
CA GLU A 128 2.29 -24.30 -33.90
C GLU A 128 2.57 -25.35 -32.82
N PRO A 129 1.80 -25.38 -31.73
CA PRO A 129 1.99 -26.35 -30.66
C PRO A 129 1.58 -27.76 -31.14
N GLY A 130 2.58 -28.59 -31.42
CA GLY A 130 2.40 -30.00 -31.79
C GLY A 130 1.82 -30.82 -30.65
N PHE A 131 0.53 -31.16 -30.76
CA PHE A 131 -0.16 -32.11 -29.89
C PHE A 131 0.44 -33.52 -30.06
N ARG A 132 1.20 -33.99 -29.06
CA ARG A 132 1.85 -35.31 -29.09
C ARG A 132 0.92 -36.37 -28.47
N VAL A 133 0.12 -37.03 -29.30
CA VAL A 133 -0.64 -38.24 -28.91
C VAL A 133 0.35 -39.37 -28.63
N LYS A 134 0.45 -39.81 -27.38
CA LYS A 134 1.12 -41.07 -27.04
C LYS A 134 0.20 -42.23 -27.40
N ARG A 135 0.49 -42.93 -28.51
CA ARG A 135 -0.09 -44.25 -28.81
C ARG A 135 0.60 -45.30 -27.95
N GLU A 136 -0.14 -45.86 -27.00
CA GLU A 136 0.20 -47.06 -26.26
C GLU A 136 0.20 -48.26 -27.23
N ARG A 137 1.32 -49.00 -27.26
CA ARG A 137 1.41 -50.26 -28.01
C ARG A 137 1.09 -51.41 -27.06
N ARG A 138 0.13 -52.20 -27.55
CA ARG A 138 -0.38 -53.50 -27.12
C ARG A 138 0.70 -54.52 -26.76
#